data_AF-A0A4P2R506-F1
#
_entry.id   AF-A0A4P2R506-F1
#
_cell.length_a   1.000
_cell.length_b   1.000
_cell.length_c   1.000
_cell.angle_alpha   90.00
_cell.angle_beta   90.00
_cell.angle_gamma   90.00
#
_symmetry.space_group_name_H-M   'P 1'
#
loop_
_entity.id
_entity.type
_entity.pdbx_description
1 polymer ?
#
loop_
_entity_poly.entity_id
_entity_poly.type
_entity_poly.pdbx_seq_one_letter_code
_entity_poly.pdbx_strand_id
1 'polypeptide(L)'
;MGGTHLAGGRASEKDGRHPSPGGRASRKRREAPVSATTTDAVNELDPGPRFVLVAHDLDGISMAQIAEDTRLPLSAPYKRRAKAIGALPDVLSRPEAREICTQKVAMR
;
A
#
# COMPACT_ATOMS: atom_id res chain seq x y z
N MET A 1 66.98 -34.79 -10.30
CA MET A 1 67.10 -33.37 -9.92
C MET A 1 65.80 -32.67 -10.32
N GLY A 2 65.18 -31.91 -9.40
CA GLY A 2 64.03 -31.04 -9.68
C GLY A 2 62.65 -31.56 -9.25
N GLY A 3 62.46 -31.79 -7.94
CA GLY A 3 61.14 -32.07 -7.36
C GLY A 3 60.40 -30.77 -7.04
N THR A 4 59.16 -30.67 -7.54
CA THR A 4 58.26 -29.54 -7.44
C THR A 4 57.49 -29.52 -6.11
N HIS A 5 57.45 -28.32 -5.51
CA HIS A 5 56.40 -27.69 -4.70
C HIS A 5 55.61 -28.51 -3.67
N LEU A 6 55.90 -28.23 -2.39
CA LEU A 6 55.03 -27.54 -1.41
C LEU A 6 53.51 -27.62 -1.66
N ALA A 7 52.62 -27.80 -0.69
CA ALA A 7 52.67 -28.00 0.76
C ALA A 7 51.21 -28.20 1.23
N GLY A 8 51.03 -28.79 2.41
CA GLY A 8 50.01 -28.35 3.35
C GLY A 8 48.61 -28.92 3.18
N GLY A 9 48.37 -30.08 3.78
CA GLY A 9 47.03 -30.56 4.10
C GLY A 9 46.35 -29.76 5.22
N ARG A 10 45.06 -29.51 5.00
CA ARG A 10 43.91 -29.63 5.91
C ARG A 10 43.97 -29.07 7.35
N ALA A 11 43.10 -28.07 7.53
CA ALA A 11 41.99 -28.02 8.50
C ALA A 11 42.30 -27.93 10.00
N SER A 12 42.02 -26.77 10.60
CA SER A 12 40.78 -26.53 11.38
C SER A 12 40.94 -25.23 12.16
N GLU A 13 40.05 -24.26 11.95
CA GLU A 13 39.60 -23.43 13.07
C GLU A 13 38.19 -22.90 12.78
N LYS A 14 37.27 -23.29 13.66
CA LYS A 14 35.91 -22.78 13.72
C LYS A 14 35.99 -21.35 14.22
N ASP A 15 35.47 -20.40 13.45
CA ASP A 15 34.84 -19.23 14.04
C ASP A 15 33.53 -18.94 13.31
N GLY A 16 32.46 -19.44 13.93
CA GLY A 16 31.11 -19.04 13.60
C GLY A 16 30.93 -17.57 13.92
N ARG A 17 30.96 -16.72 12.89
CA ARG A 17 30.18 -15.49 12.87
C ARG A 17 29.42 -15.42 11.57
N HIS A 18 28.27 -16.08 11.61
CA HIS A 18 27.11 -15.66 10.85
C HIS A 18 26.98 -14.14 11.01
N PRO A 19 26.99 -13.32 9.93
CA PRO A 19 26.43 -11.99 10.07
C PRO A 19 24.98 -12.21 10.49
N SER A 20 24.65 -11.80 11.71
CA SER A 20 23.25 -11.64 12.12
C SER A 20 22.61 -10.75 11.05
N PRO A 21 21.47 -11.15 10.45
CA PRO A 21 20.70 -10.20 9.67
C PRO A 21 20.25 -9.14 10.66
N GLY A 22 20.95 -8.00 10.65
CA GLY A 22 20.63 -6.83 11.43
C GLY A 22 19.13 -6.62 11.32
N GLY A 23 18.48 -6.70 12.48
CA GLY A 23 17.04 -6.79 12.61
C GLY A 23 16.39 -5.82 11.65
N ARG A 24 15.73 -6.36 10.62
CA ARG A 24 14.80 -5.60 9.79
C ARG A 24 13.85 -5.01 10.82
N ALA A 25 13.99 -3.72 11.08
CA ALA A 25 12.97 -2.98 11.78
C ALA A 25 11.73 -3.19 10.91
N SER A 26 10.93 -4.18 11.28
CA SER A 26 9.54 -4.31 10.89
C SER A 26 8.92 -3.06 11.45
N ARG A 27 9.07 -1.97 10.68
CA ARG A 27 8.34 -0.75 10.85
C ARG A 27 6.91 -1.22 10.73
N LYS A 28 6.30 -1.54 11.89
CA LYS A 28 4.87 -1.80 11.99
C LYS A 28 4.27 -0.68 11.19
N ARG A 29 3.73 -1.01 10.01
CA ARG A 29 2.93 -0.06 9.25
C ARG A 29 1.88 0.32 10.27
N ARG A 30 1.97 1.55 10.79
CA ARG A 30 0.84 2.11 11.52
C ARG A 30 -0.22 2.18 10.45
N GLU A 31 -1.09 1.18 10.45
CA GLU A 31 -2.41 1.29 9.86
C GLU A 31 -3.03 2.43 10.67
N ALA A 32 -2.93 3.64 10.11
CA ALA A 32 -3.69 4.74 10.65
C ALA A 32 -5.15 4.26 10.66
N PRO A 33 -5.90 4.50 11.75
CA PRO A 33 -7.31 4.17 11.74
C PRO A 33 -7.90 4.80 10.47
N VAL A 34 -8.41 3.97 9.57
CA VAL A 34 -9.13 4.46 8.39
C VAL A 34 -10.28 5.24 8.97
N SER A 35 -10.14 6.57 8.99
CA SER A 35 -11.18 7.43 9.55
C SER A 35 -12.42 7.22 8.70
N ALA A 36 -13.60 7.22 9.33
CA ALA A 36 -14.87 7.13 8.60
C ALA A 36 -14.89 8.11 7.41
N THR A 37 -14.27 9.29 7.59
CA THR A 37 -14.05 10.31 6.57
C THR A 37 -13.36 9.81 5.29
N THR A 38 -12.44 8.84 5.35
CA THR A 38 -11.77 8.31 4.16
C THR A 38 -12.68 7.37 3.37
N THR A 39 -13.45 6.52 4.06
CA THR A 39 -14.45 5.66 3.40
C THR A 39 -15.59 6.50 2.83
N ASP A 40 -16.04 7.53 3.55
CA ASP A 40 -17.05 8.48 3.10
C ASP A 40 -16.58 9.25 1.87
N ALA A 41 -15.32 9.71 1.87
CA ALA A 41 -14.75 10.39 0.70
C ALA A 41 -14.65 9.48 -0.53
N VAL A 42 -14.34 8.19 -0.36
CA VAL A 42 -14.39 7.24 -1.48
C VAL A 42 -15.82 7.03 -1.97
N ASN A 43 -16.81 7.06 -1.06
CA ASN A 43 -18.22 6.92 -1.42
C ASN A 43 -18.78 8.13 -2.19
N GLU A 44 -18.25 9.34 -1.97
CA GLU A 44 -18.60 10.55 -2.72
C GLU A 44 -18.07 10.57 -4.17
N LEU A 45 -17.12 9.70 -4.53
CA LEU A 45 -16.64 9.60 -5.90
C LEU A 45 -17.75 9.08 -6.84
N ASP A 46 -17.71 9.57 -8.09
CA ASP A 46 -18.53 9.03 -9.17
C ASP A 46 -18.45 7.49 -9.22
N PRO A 47 -19.57 6.77 -9.47
CA PRO A 47 -19.61 5.31 -9.37
C PRO A 47 -18.56 4.57 -10.21
N GLY A 48 -18.24 5.09 -11.41
CA GLY A 48 -17.24 4.50 -12.30
C GLY A 48 -15.81 4.57 -11.74
N PRO A 49 -15.27 5.77 -11.46
CA PRO A 49 -14.01 5.96 -10.75
C PRO A 49 -13.94 5.24 -9.40
N ARG A 50 -15.01 5.30 -8.59
CA ARG A 50 -15.10 4.63 -7.29
C ARG A 50 -14.90 3.12 -7.42
N PHE A 51 -15.63 2.49 -8.33
CA PHE A 51 -15.54 1.05 -8.57
C PHE A 51 -14.11 0.61 -8.90
N VAL A 52 -13.44 1.34 -9.79
CA VAL A 52 -12.06 0.99 -10.19
C VAL A 52 -11.07 1.22 -9.04
N LEU A 53 -11.22 2.29 -8.27
CA LEU A 53 -10.36 2.57 -7.12
C LEU A 53 -10.48 1.47 -6.06
N VAL A 54 -11.70 1.04 -5.73
CA VAL A 54 -11.92 -0.04 -4.76
C VAL A 54 -11.34 -1.35 -5.29
N ALA A 55 -11.76 -1.78 -6.49
CA ALA A 55 -11.34 -3.06 -7.06
C ALA A 55 -9.82 -3.18 -7.25
N HIS A 56 -9.16 -2.14 -7.77
CA HIS A 56 -7.74 -2.22 -8.09
C HIS A 56 -6.85 -1.85 -6.91
N ASP A 57 -7.11 -0.70 -6.26
CA ASP A 57 -6.20 -0.15 -5.26
C ASP A 57 -6.45 -0.71 -3.85
N LEU A 58 -7.67 -1.20 -3.55
CA LEU A 58 -7.99 -1.82 -2.27
C LEU A 58 -8.04 -3.35 -2.35
N ASP A 59 -8.73 -3.90 -3.36
CA ASP A 59 -8.92 -5.35 -3.49
C ASP A 59 -7.80 -6.04 -4.31
N GLY A 60 -6.94 -5.26 -4.98
CA GLY A 60 -5.80 -5.77 -5.74
C GLY A 60 -6.16 -6.46 -7.07
N ILE A 61 -7.37 -6.27 -7.59
CA ILE A 61 -7.82 -6.82 -8.87
C ILE A 61 -7.08 -6.13 -10.02
N SER A 62 -6.53 -6.90 -10.95
CA SER A 62 -5.78 -6.34 -12.07
C SER A 62 -6.66 -5.50 -13.02
N MET A 63 -6.09 -4.46 -13.62
CA MET A 63 -6.80 -3.63 -14.61
C MET A 63 -7.32 -4.42 -15.81
N ALA A 64 -6.61 -5.48 -16.21
CA ALA A 64 -7.02 -6.36 -17.30
C ALA A 64 -8.29 -7.13 -16.94
N GLN A 65 -8.31 -7.73 -15.75
CA GLN A 65 -9.48 -8.45 -15.26
C GLN A 65 -10.70 -7.52 -15.11
N ILE A 66 -10.51 -6.31 -14.57
CA ILE A 66 -11.58 -5.30 -14.49
C ILE A 66 -12.12 -4.94 -15.89
N ALA A 67 -11.25 -4.82 -16.89
CA ALA A 67 -11.64 -4.52 -18.26
C ALA A 67 -12.46 -5.66 -18.88
N GLU A 68 -12.02 -6.90 -18.67
CA GLU A 68 -12.71 -8.11 -19.12
C GLU A 68 -14.09 -8.25 -18.48
N ASP A 69 -14.16 -8.14 -17.15
CA ASP A 69 -15.41 -8.27 -16.38
C ASP A 69 -16.44 -7.20 -16.77
N THR A 70 -15.97 -5.98 -17.04
CA THR A 70 -16.83 -4.87 -17.46
C THR A 70 -17.09 -4.82 -18.97
N ARG A 71 -16.44 -5.70 -19.75
CA ARG A 71 -16.45 -5.69 -21.23
C ARG A 71 -16.10 -4.34 -21.84
N LEU A 72 -15.14 -3.64 -21.23
CA LEU A 72 -14.65 -2.35 -21.69
C LEU A 72 -13.21 -2.47 -22.20
N PRO A 73 -12.76 -1.58 -23.10
CA PRO A 73 -11.35 -1.50 -23.45
C PRO A 73 -10.49 -1.21 -22.22
N LEU A 74 -9.28 -1.76 -22.16
CA LEU A 74 -8.33 -1.55 -21.06
C LEU A 74 -8.09 -0.06 -20.73
N SER A 75 -8.22 0.82 -21.72
CA SER A 75 -8.10 2.27 -21.52
C SER A 75 -9.17 2.85 -20.59
N ALA A 76 -10.37 2.25 -20.50
CA ALA A 76 -11.47 2.72 -19.67
C ALA A 76 -11.17 2.64 -18.16
N PRO A 77 -10.77 1.49 -17.58
CA PRO A 77 -10.42 1.43 -16.16
C PRO A 77 -9.20 2.29 -15.83
N TYR A 78 -8.18 2.39 -16.70
CA TYR A 78 -7.06 3.32 -16.47
C TYR A 78 -7.51 4.79 -16.40
N LYS A 79 -8.38 5.24 -17.31
CA LYS A 79 -8.95 6.60 -17.28
C LYS A 79 -9.77 6.84 -16.01
N ARG A 80 -10.57 5.86 -15.60
CA ARG A 80 -11.39 5.94 -14.38
C ARG A 80 -10.53 6.02 -13.13
N ARG A 81 -9.45 5.23 -13.04
CA ARG A 81 -8.48 5.33 -11.94
C ARG A 81 -7.80 6.69 -11.88
N ALA A 82 -7.36 7.21 -13.02
CA ALA A 82 -6.76 8.54 -13.08
C ALA A 82 -7.74 9.62 -12.58
N LYS A 83 -9.02 9.53 -12.97
CA LYS A 83 -10.07 10.43 -12.46
C LYS A 83 -10.29 10.27 -10.95
N ALA A 84 -10.31 9.05 -10.43
CA ALA A 84 -10.45 8.79 -8.99
C ALA A 84 -9.31 9.41 -8.18
N ILE A 85 -8.06 9.18 -8.61
CA ILE A 85 -6.85 9.73 -7.98
C ILE A 85 -6.85 11.27 -8.01
N GLY A 86 -7.34 11.87 -9.11
CA GLY A 86 -7.44 13.32 -9.24
C GLY A 86 -8.53 13.94 -8.37
N ALA A 87 -9.68 13.28 -8.20
CA ALA A 87 -10.83 13.82 -7.48
C ALA A 87 -10.80 13.56 -5.96
N LEU A 88 -10.14 12.48 -5.53
CA LEU A 88 -10.14 12.08 -4.11
C LEU A 88 -9.56 13.16 -3.16
N PRO A 89 -8.46 13.88 -3.49
CA PRO A 89 -7.96 14.96 -2.65
C PRO A 89 -8.95 16.11 -2.46
N ASP A 90 -9.73 16.44 -3.50
CA ASP A 90 -10.72 17.52 -3.45
C ASP A 90 -11.85 17.16 -2.47
N VAL A 91 -12.31 15.91 -2.51
CA VAL A 91 -13.32 15.39 -1.58
C VAL A 91 -12.78 15.38 -0.14
N LEU A 92 -11.56 14.86 0.06
CA LEU A 92 -10.93 14.83 1.39
C LEU A 92 -10.63 16.23 1.97
N SER A 93 -10.49 17.23 1.11
CA SER A 93 -10.25 18.63 1.51
C SER A 93 -11.55 19.37 1.85
N ARG A 94 -12.72 18.77 1.65
CA ARG A 94 -14.00 19.37 2.05
C ARG A 94 -14.10 19.37 3.59
N PRO A 95 -14.40 20.52 4.21
CA PRO A 95 -14.43 20.66 5.67
C PRO A 95 -15.65 20.02 6.36
N GLU A 96 -16.47 19.23 5.65
CA GLU A 96 -17.69 18.64 6.21
C GLU A 96 -17.37 17.43 7.10
N ALA A 97 -17.02 17.71 8.37
CA ALA A 97 -17.19 16.86 9.56
C ALA A 97 -16.23 17.25 10.71
N ARG A 98 -15.74 18.50 10.79
CA ARG A 98 -15.10 18.98 12.03
C ARG A 98 -16.09 19.45 13.10
N GLU A 99 -17.40 19.43 12.83
CA GLU A 99 -18.41 20.15 13.62
C GLU A 99 -19.45 19.26 14.32
N ILE A 100 -19.12 18.02 14.70
CA ILE A 100 -20.04 17.17 15.49
C ILE A 100 -19.53 16.87 16.91
N CYS A 101 -18.28 17.20 17.25
CA CYS A 101 -17.71 16.82 18.55
C CYS A 101 -17.78 17.88 19.67
N THR A 102 -18.29 19.10 19.42
CA THR A 102 -18.28 20.17 20.44
C THR A 102 -19.64 20.51 21.05
N GLN A 103 -20.75 19.94 20.59
CA GLN A 103 -22.09 20.37 20.99
C GLN A 103 -22.77 19.48 22.05
N LYS A 104 -22.04 18.95 23.07
CA LYS A 104 -22.69 18.31 24.25
C LYS A 104 -21.93 18.46 25.57
N VAL A 105 -21.20 19.55 25.79
CA VAL A 105 -20.61 19.85 27.12
C VAL A 105 -20.92 21.28 27.55
N ALA A 106 -22.20 21.61 27.67
CA ALA A 106 -22.65 22.80 28.41
C ALA A 106 -24.12 22.64 28.84
N MET A 107 -24.37 21.72 29.78
CA MET A 107 -25.47 21.86 30.72
C MET A 107 -24.94 21.54 32.11
N ARG A 108 -24.66 22.58 32.87
CA ARG A 108 -24.79 22.64 34.33
C ARG A 108 -24.81 24.09 34.76
#